data_AF-E2AIQ6-F1
#
_entry.id   AF-E2AIQ6-F1
#
_cell.length_a   1.000
_cell.length_b   1.000
_cell.length_c   1.000
_cell.angle_alpha   90.00
_cell.angle_beta   90.00
_cell.angle_gamma   90.00
#
_symmetry.space_group_name_H-M   'P 1'
#
loop_
_entity.id
_entity.type
_entity.pdbx_description
1 polymer ?
#
loop_
_entity_poly.entity_id
_entity_poly.type
_entity_poly.pdbx_seq_one_letter_code
_entity_poly.pdbx_strand_id
1 'polypeptide(L)'
;FCVYCNTMQTKIARHLELKHRNEEKVKKFLSLPKKSRERREAINQIRKKGNFKFNTQADLNSGSMIVVRRPTKKEKQCGSHFLPCSNCEGYYSISNLRHHYRICAKKKDTVRNILKLGRSVAQSVHNRASFKLRKDILPIMRNDNIYNLIKYDLLIILYGNYLCQIHRLQHLGDHIRQQLRLIGRYLEALKSIETKIEELQMLFDPKYYDIAIQAVNVVAKYNEDTESYEIPYNATALGTCLKKLCKILINECIKQHE
;
A
#
# COMPACT_ATOMS: atom_id res chain seq x y z
N PHE A 1 -11.58 -2.59 -18.66
CA PHE A 1 -12.46 -3.37 -17.78
C PHE A 1 -13.81 -2.65 -17.61
N CYS A 2 -14.93 -3.37 -17.64
CA CYS A 2 -16.25 -2.81 -17.37
C CYS A 2 -16.56 -2.87 -15.87
N VAL A 3 -16.97 -1.74 -15.27
CA VAL A 3 -17.24 -1.65 -13.83
C VAL A 3 -18.50 -2.40 -13.39
N TYR A 4 -19.46 -2.60 -14.31
CA TYR A 4 -20.78 -3.14 -14.02
C TYR A 4 -20.84 -4.67 -14.12
N CYS A 5 -20.31 -5.25 -15.21
CA CYS A 5 -20.34 -6.69 -15.44
C CYS A 5 -18.97 -7.39 -15.27
N ASN A 6 -17.94 -6.66 -14.81
CA ASN A 6 -16.61 -7.20 -14.54
C ASN A 6 -15.92 -7.91 -15.73
N THR A 7 -16.22 -7.52 -16.97
CA THR A 7 -15.60 -8.11 -18.17
C THR A 7 -14.60 -7.17 -18.85
N MET A 8 -13.63 -7.76 -19.56
CA MET A 8 -12.70 -7.02 -20.41
C MET A 8 -13.37 -6.63 -21.73
N GLN A 9 -13.27 -5.35 -22.11
CA GLN A 9 -13.99 -4.79 -23.25
C GLN A 9 -13.07 -3.87 -24.05
N THR A 10 -12.95 -4.13 -25.36
CA THR A 10 -12.16 -3.31 -26.29
C THR A 10 -12.92 -2.03 -26.68
N LYS A 11 -14.23 -2.14 -26.93
CA LYS A 11 -15.13 -1.04 -27.29
C LYS A 11 -16.08 -0.67 -26.14
N ILE A 12 -15.52 -0.19 -25.02
CA ILE A 12 -16.28 0.05 -23.77
C ILE A 12 -17.53 0.93 -23.96
N ALA A 13 -17.49 1.96 -24.81
CA ALA A 13 -18.63 2.84 -25.04
C ALA A 13 -19.82 2.05 -25.62
N ARG A 14 -19.60 1.33 -26.74
CA ARG A 14 -20.61 0.47 -27.37
C ARG A 14 -21.12 -0.60 -26.40
N HIS A 15 -20.23 -1.21 -25.62
CA HIS A 15 -20.62 -2.19 -24.61
C HIS A 15 -21.57 -1.60 -23.57
N LEU A 16 -21.26 -0.41 -23.02
CA LEU A 16 -22.12 0.28 -22.05
C LEU A 16 -23.49 0.63 -22.64
N GLU A 17 -23.52 1.11 -23.89
CA GLU A 17 -24.77 1.45 -24.58
C GLU A 17 -25.69 0.23 -24.79
N LEU A 18 -25.12 -0.95 -25.04
CA LEU A 18 -25.88 -2.17 -25.34
C LEU A 18 -26.29 -2.96 -24.09
N LYS A 19 -25.39 -3.07 -23.09
CA LYS A 19 -25.59 -3.94 -21.91
C LYS A 19 -25.94 -3.20 -20.63
N HIS A 20 -25.63 -1.90 -20.55
CA HIS A 20 -25.73 -1.11 -19.33
C HIS A 20 -26.49 0.21 -19.54
N ARG A 21 -27.40 0.26 -20.53
CA ARG A 21 -28.16 1.48 -20.89
C ARG A 21 -28.92 2.10 -19.72
N ASN A 22 -29.34 1.27 -18.76
CA ASN A 22 -30.16 1.69 -17.63
C ASN A 22 -29.36 2.30 -16.47
N GLU A 23 -28.04 2.15 -16.47
CA GLU A 23 -27.16 2.72 -15.45
C GLU A 23 -27.14 4.25 -15.53
N GLU A 24 -27.21 4.95 -14.40
CA GLU A 24 -27.33 6.42 -14.36
C GLU A 24 -26.20 7.13 -15.12
N LYS A 25 -24.95 6.70 -14.89
CA LYS A 25 -23.78 7.28 -15.57
C LYS A 25 -23.79 7.01 -17.08
N VAL A 26 -24.42 5.91 -17.50
CA VAL A 26 -24.57 5.55 -18.92
C VAL A 26 -25.65 6.40 -19.57
N LYS A 27 -26.83 6.53 -18.93
CA LYS A 27 -27.89 7.47 -19.34
C LYS A 27 -27.35 8.88 -19.50
N LYS A 28 -26.53 9.34 -18.56
CA LYS A 28 -25.90 10.66 -18.60
C LYS A 28 -25.01 10.88 -19.82
N PHE A 29 -24.19 9.92 -20.24
CA PHE A 29 -23.39 10.14 -21.46
C PHE A 29 -24.19 9.91 -22.75
N LEU A 30 -25.25 9.11 -22.69
CA LEU A 30 -26.16 8.87 -23.82
C LEU A 30 -26.96 10.12 -24.20
N SER A 31 -27.34 10.95 -23.22
CA SER A 31 -28.00 12.23 -23.47
C SER A 31 -27.08 13.30 -24.06
N LEU A 32 -25.76 13.12 -23.96
CA LEU A 32 -24.79 14.06 -24.53
C LEU A 32 -24.60 13.81 -26.05
N PRO A 33 -24.41 14.87 -26.85
CA PRO A 33 -24.19 14.74 -28.28
C PRO A 33 -23.02 13.80 -28.62
N LYS A 34 -23.18 12.99 -29.67
CA LYS A 34 -22.09 12.13 -30.15
C LYS A 34 -20.87 13.01 -30.49
N LYS A 35 -19.66 12.49 -30.20
CA LYS A 35 -18.37 13.16 -30.40
C LYS A 35 -18.10 14.39 -29.52
N SER A 36 -19.04 14.84 -28.67
CA SER A 36 -18.79 15.95 -27.74
C SER A 36 -17.66 15.64 -26.76
N ARG A 37 -17.00 16.68 -26.25
CA ARG A 37 -15.93 16.53 -25.27
C ARG A 37 -16.48 15.97 -23.97
N GLU A 38 -17.62 16.47 -23.53
CA GLU A 38 -18.34 16.09 -22.32
C GLU A 38 -18.70 14.60 -22.36
N ARG A 39 -19.18 14.10 -23.52
CA ARG A 39 -19.48 12.67 -23.70
C ARG A 39 -18.24 11.81 -23.56
N ARG A 40 -17.13 12.21 -24.18
CA ARG A 40 -15.84 11.50 -24.07
C ARG A 40 -15.32 11.49 -22.63
N GLU A 41 -15.44 12.59 -21.91
CA GLU A 41 -15.04 12.70 -20.50
C GLU A 41 -15.88 11.77 -19.61
N ALA A 42 -17.21 11.75 -19.78
CA ALA A 42 -18.10 10.85 -19.04
C ALA A 42 -17.77 9.36 -19.27
N ILE A 43 -17.57 8.96 -20.53
CA ILE A 43 -17.15 7.58 -20.87
C ILE A 43 -15.79 7.25 -20.25
N ASN A 44 -14.84 8.19 -20.28
CA ASN A 44 -13.51 7.98 -19.71
C ASN A 44 -13.55 7.85 -18.19
N GLN A 45 -14.44 8.56 -17.48
CA GLN A 45 -14.62 8.38 -16.05
C GLN A 45 -15.11 6.98 -15.71
N ILE A 46 -16.12 6.46 -16.45
CA ILE A 46 -16.60 5.08 -16.25
C ILE A 46 -15.48 4.07 -16.53
N ARG A 47 -14.72 4.27 -17.62
CA ARG A 47 -13.59 3.40 -17.97
C ARG A 47 -12.52 3.39 -16.87
N LYS A 48 -12.12 4.57 -16.36
CA LYS A 48 -11.12 4.68 -15.29
C LYS A 48 -11.60 4.00 -14.02
N LYS A 49 -12.87 4.19 -13.63
CA LYS A 49 -13.45 3.52 -12.46
C LYS A 49 -13.43 1.99 -12.59
N GLY A 50 -13.78 1.47 -13.78
CA GLY A 50 -13.66 0.04 -14.06
C GLY A 50 -12.22 -0.47 -14.00
N ASN A 51 -11.28 0.25 -14.62
CA ASN A 51 -9.87 -0.13 -14.59
C ASN A 51 -9.28 -0.03 -13.17
N PHE A 52 -9.69 0.96 -12.37
CA PHE A 52 -9.29 1.08 -10.97
C PHE A 52 -9.77 -0.13 -10.17
N LYS A 53 -11.06 -0.48 -10.29
CA LYS A 53 -11.65 -1.67 -9.67
C LYS A 53 -10.81 -2.92 -9.98
N PHE A 54 -10.54 -3.17 -11.26
CA PHE A 54 -9.70 -4.29 -11.70
C PHE A 54 -8.28 -4.25 -11.11
N ASN A 55 -7.63 -3.08 -11.09
CA ASN A 55 -6.26 -2.98 -10.56
C ASN A 55 -6.16 -3.15 -9.04
N THR A 56 -7.24 -2.92 -8.30
CA THR A 56 -7.24 -2.95 -6.82
C THR A 56 -7.86 -4.20 -6.21
N GLN A 57 -8.63 -4.97 -6.98
CA GLN A 57 -9.37 -6.13 -6.50
C GLN A 57 -8.66 -7.42 -6.91
N ALA A 58 -8.16 -8.16 -5.92
CA ALA A 58 -7.38 -9.38 -6.13
C ALA A 58 -8.20 -10.52 -6.76
N ASP A 59 -9.50 -10.59 -6.46
CA ASP A 59 -10.46 -11.53 -7.04
C ASP A 59 -10.67 -11.34 -8.55
N LEU A 60 -10.44 -10.12 -9.06
CA LEU A 60 -10.63 -9.80 -10.47
C LEU A 60 -9.34 -9.83 -11.28
N ASN A 61 -8.18 -9.90 -10.62
CA ASN A 61 -6.91 -9.60 -11.28
C ASN A 61 -5.77 -10.49 -10.77
N SER A 62 -5.30 -11.35 -11.66
CA SER A 62 -4.23 -12.33 -11.42
C SER A 62 -2.81 -11.77 -11.63
N GLY A 63 -2.61 -10.45 -11.49
CA GLY A 63 -1.28 -9.81 -11.54
C GLY A 63 -1.01 -8.90 -12.74
N SER A 64 -2.04 -8.50 -13.50
CA SER A 64 -1.91 -7.54 -14.61
C SER A 64 -2.34 -6.13 -14.18
N MET A 65 -1.77 -5.06 -14.76
CA MET A 65 -2.17 -3.69 -14.42
C MET A 65 -2.62 -2.91 -15.65
N ILE A 66 -3.83 -2.34 -15.59
CA ILE A 66 -4.38 -1.50 -16.65
C ILE A 66 -4.04 -0.04 -16.35
N VAL A 67 -3.16 0.54 -17.16
CA VAL A 67 -2.74 1.94 -17.04
C VAL A 67 -3.37 2.82 -18.13
N VAL A 68 -3.41 4.13 -17.91
CA VAL A 68 -4.08 5.07 -18.85
C VAL A 68 -3.31 5.22 -20.16
N ARG A 69 -1.97 5.20 -20.11
CA ARG A 69 -1.11 5.29 -21.28
C ARG A 69 -0.29 4.01 -21.39
N ARG A 70 -0.07 3.53 -22.62
CA ARG A 70 0.73 2.32 -22.88
C ARG A 70 2.12 2.49 -22.25
N PRO A 71 2.55 1.58 -21.34
CA PRO A 71 3.89 1.62 -20.76
C PRO A 71 4.99 1.42 -21.80
N THR A 72 6.15 1.99 -21.54
CA THR A 72 7.41 1.63 -22.24
C THR A 72 7.82 0.19 -21.89
N LYS A 73 8.74 -0.42 -22.66
CA LYS A 73 9.21 -1.80 -22.42
C LYS A 73 9.70 -2.02 -20.97
N LYS A 74 10.44 -1.05 -20.39
CA LYS A 74 10.93 -1.13 -19.02
C LYS A 74 9.80 -1.08 -17.98
N GLU A 75 8.85 -0.16 -18.15
CA GLU A 75 7.72 -0.01 -17.21
C GLU A 75 6.75 -1.20 -17.22
N LYS A 76 6.66 -1.96 -18.33
CA LYS A 76 5.82 -3.18 -18.38
C LYS A 76 6.26 -4.24 -17.36
N GLN A 77 7.51 -4.20 -16.92
CA GLN A 77 8.09 -5.22 -16.06
C GLN A 77 7.71 -5.04 -14.57
N CYS A 78 7.22 -3.86 -14.16
CA CYS A 78 6.94 -3.61 -12.75
C CYS A 78 5.79 -2.63 -12.50
N GLY A 79 4.69 -3.14 -11.91
CA GLY A 79 3.52 -2.35 -11.52
C GLY A 79 3.81 -1.28 -10.46
N SER A 80 4.92 -1.39 -9.73
CA SER A 80 5.32 -0.41 -8.71
C SER A 80 5.66 0.98 -9.27
N HIS A 81 5.85 1.10 -10.60
CA HIS A 81 6.10 2.37 -11.28
C HIS A 81 4.83 3.21 -11.51
N PHE A 82 3.66 2.68 -11.17
CA PHE A 82 2.38 3.34 -11.41
C PHE A 82 1.62 3.62 -10.12
N LEU A 83 0.93 4.76 -10.09
CA LEU A 83 0.02 5.11 -9.01
C LEU A 83 -1.29 5.68 -9.59
N PRO A 84 -2.43 5.43 -8.92
CA PRO A 84 -3.68 6.05 -9.29
C PRO A 84 -3.66 7.55 -8.95
N CYS A 85 -4.28 8.35 -9.80
CA CYS A 85 -4.59 9.74 -9.48
C CYS A 85 -5.72 9.80 -8.46
N SER A 86 -5.54 10.53 -7.36
CA SER A 86 -6.56 10.63 -6.31
C SER A 86 -7.85 11.32 -6.74
N ASN A 87 -7.83 12.06 -7.85
CA ASN A 87 -9.01 12.76 -8.38
C ASN A 87 -9.77 11.95 -9.45
N CYS A 88 -9.10 11.12 -10.25
CA CYS A 88 -9.75 10.41 -11.36
C CYS A 88 -9.53 8.90 -11.40
N GLU A 89 -8.81 8.34 -10.42
CA GLU A 89 -8.57 6.90 -10.24
C GLU A 89 -7.80 6.22 -11.41
N GLY A 90 -7.45 6.97 -12.45
CA GLY A 90 -6.60 6.48 -13.53
C GLY A 90 -5.18 6.24 -13.04
N TYR A 91 -4.58 5.12 -13.46
CA TYR A 91 -3.17 4.81 -13.17
C TYR A 91 -2.24 5.48 -14.16
N TYR A 92 -1.26 6.21 -13.62
CA TYR A 92 -0.23 6.95 -14.36
C TYR A 92 1.15 6.57 -13.84
N SER A 93 2.18 6.71 -14.69
CA SER A 93 3.56 6.55 -14.22
C SER A 93 3.84 7.58 -13.12
N ILE A 94 4.60 7.18 -12.10
CA ILE A 94 4.97 8.04 -10.96
C ILE A 94 5.60 9.35 -11.45
N SER A 95 6.44 9.29 -12.49
CA SER A 95 7.09 10.44 -13.12
C SER A 95 6.10 11.46 -13.72
N ASN A 96 4.99 10.99 -14.28
CA ASN A 96 4.00 11.85 -14.96
C ASN A 96 2.80 12.23 -14.09
N LEU A 97 2.61 11.56 -12.95
CA LEU A 97 1.43 11.74 -12.10
C LEU A 97 1.26 13.19 -11.65
N ARG A 98 2.35 13.88 -11.31
CA ARG A 98 2.31 15.30 -10.89
C ARG A 98 1.80 16.22 -11.99
N HIS A 99 2.28 16.05 -13.22
CA HIS A 99 1.83 16.84 -14.37
C HIS A 99 0.35 16.57 -14.69
N HIS A 100 -0.05 15.29 -14.64
CA HIS A 100 -1.45 14.90 -14.81
C HIS A 100 -2.35 15.54 -13.74
N TYR A 101 -1.97 15.44 -12.46
CA TYR A 101 -2.77 15.92 -11.33
C TYR A 101 -3.08 17.42 -11.45
N ARG A 102 -2.09 18.22 -11.87
CA ARG A 102 -2.26 19.67 -12.09
C ARG A 102 -3.44 20.01 -13.00
N ILE A 103 -3.61 19.24 -14.06
CA ILE A 103 -4.68 19.45 -15.06
C ILE A 103 -5.96 18.78 -14.56
N CYS A 104 -5.85 17.56 -14.03
CA CYS A 104 -7.00 16.76 -13.66
C CYS A 104 -7.78 17.33 -12.46
N ALA A 105 -7.06 17.75 -11.42
CA ALA A 105 -7.63 18.31 -10.20
C ALA A 105 -7.70 19.85 -10.25
N LYS A 106 -7.24 20.47 -11.36
CA LYS A 106 -7.09 21.93 -11.51
C LYS A 106 -6.35 22.59 -10.33
N LYS A 107 -5.42 21.85 -9.72
CA LYS A 107 -4.72 22.26 -8.49
C LYS A 107 -3.23 21.95 -8.62
N LYS A 108 -2.38 22.92 -8.28
CA LYS A 108 -0.93 22.70 -8.11
C LYS A 108 -0.67 22.17 -6.71
N ASP A 109 0.25 21.22 -6.60
CA ASP A 109 0.67 20.65 -5.33
C ASP A 109 2.12 20.10 -5.46
N THR A 110 2.72 19.78 -4.33
CA THR A 110 4.06 19.20 -4.25
C THR A 110 4.05 17.77 -4.77
N VAL A 111 5.19 17.31 -5.32
CA VAL A 111 5.35 15.91 -5.76
C VAL A 111 5.09 14.97 -4.58
N ARG A 112 5.65 15.27 -3.40
CA ARG A 112 5.49 14.47 -2.19
C ARG A 112 4.01 14.27 -1.83
N ASN A 113 3.22 15.34 -1.82
CA ASN A 113 1.79 15.23 -1.46
C ASN A 113 0.99 14.47 -2.52
N ILE A 114 1.26 14.69 -3.81
CA ILE A 114 0.57 13.97 -4.90
C ILE A 114 0.85 12.46 -4.83
N LEU A 115 2.09 12.06 -4.55
CA LEU A 115 2.44 10.65 -4.37
C LEU A 115 1.79 10.06 -3.11
N LYS A 116 1.73 10.81 -2.01
CA LYS A 116 0.99 10.41 -0.80
C LYS A 116 -0.48 10.15 -1.12
N LEU A 117 -1.15 11.07 -1.81
CA LEU A 117 -2.55 10.93 -2.20
C LEU A 117 -2.75 9.73 -3.13
N GLY A 118 -1.87 9.53 -4.11
CA GLY A 118 -1.93 8.38 -5.01
C GLY A 118 -1.79 7.04 -4.28
N ARG A 119 -0.84 6.93 -3.34
CA ARG A 119 -0.68 5.72 -2.51
C ARG A 119 -1.88 5.47 -1.60
N SER A 120 -2.40 6.53 -1.00
CA SER A 120 -3.59 6.47 -0.15
C SER A 120 -4.81 5.96 -0.93
N VAL A 121 -4.91 6.28 -2.22
CA VAL A 121 -5.97 5.75 -3.11
C VAL A 121 -5.67 4.33 -3.58
N ALA A 122 -4.43 3.99 -3.90
CA ALA A 122 -4.02 2.65 -4.33
C ALA A 122 -4.34 1.57 -3.28
N GLN A 123 -4.23 1.90 -2.00
CA GLN A 123 -4.54 1.00 -0.87
C GLN A 123 -3.81 -0.36 -0.95
N SER A 124 -2.64 -0.40 -1.61
CA SER A 124 -1.82 -1.60 -1.82
C SER A 124 -1.06 -1.99 -0.55
N VAL A 125 -1.80 -2.33 0.48
CA VAL A 125 -1.33 -2.73 1.82
C VAL A 125 -2.16 -3.92 2.29
N HIS A 126 -1.70 -4.62 3.32
CA HIS A 126 -2.40 -5.75 3.92
C HIS A 126 -3.88 -5.42 4.24
N ASN A 127 -4.79 -6.36 3.97
CA ASN A 127 -6.24 -6.17 4.13
C ASN A 127 -6.64 -5.84 5.58
N ARG A 128 -5.92 -6.39 6.57
CA ARG A 128 -6.08 -6.11 8.00
C ARG A 128 -5.67 -4.69 8.43
N ALA A 129 -5.06 -3.87 7.57
CA ALA A 129 -4.70 -2.49 7.92
C ALA A 129 -5.96 -1.64 8.18
N SER A 130 -5.99 -0.98 9.34
CA SER A 130 -7.06 -0.04 9.72
C SER A 130 -7.10 1.17 8.77
N PHE A 131 -8.23 1.86 8.73
CA PHE A 131 -8.41 3.04 7.88
C PHE A 131 -7.31 4.09 8.09
N LYS A 132 -7.03 4.43 9.36
CA LYS A 132 -5.99 5.40 9.73
C LYS A 132 -4.60 4.94 9.30
N LEU A 133 -4.24 3.67 9.55
CA LEU A 133 -2.94 3.12 9.14
C LEU A 133 -2.78 3.19 7.61
N ARG A 134 -3.83 2.78 6.88
CA ARG A 134 -3.87 2.72 5.41
C ARG A 134 -3.85 4.09 4.74
N LYS A 135 -4.52 5.09 5.30
CA LYS A 135 -4.71 6.41 4.67
C LYS A 135 -3.71 7.46 5.14
N ASP A 136 -3.33 7.42 6.41
CA ASP A 136 -2.62 8.52 7.07
C ASP A 136 -1.18 8.18 7.47
N ILE A 137 -0.89 6.90 7.73
CA ILE A 137 0.44 6.49 8.21
C ILE A 137 1.30 5.92 7.08
N LEU A 138 0.88 4.80 6.49
CA LEU A 138 1.66 4.08 5.48
C LEU A 138 1.95 4.92 4.21
N PRO A 139 1.00 5.70 3.65
CA PRO A 139 1.26 6.44 2.41
C PRO A 139 2.36 7.51 2.52
N ILE A 140 2.63 8.01 3.73
CA ILE A 140 3.63 9.04 4.02
C ILE A 140 5.04 8.44 4.09
N MET A 141 5.16 7.15 4.40
CA MET A 141 6.45 6.49 4.55
C MET A 141 7.27 6.53 3.26
N ARG A 142 8.59 6.51 3.42
CA ARG A 142 9.52 6.37 2.31
C ARG A 142 9.27 5.04 1.62
N ASN A 143 9.18 5.04 0.29
CA ASN A 143 8.95 3.83 -0.50
C ASN A 143 10.29 3.16 -0.81
N ASP A 144 10.79 2.39 0.14
CA ASP A 144 12.03 1.62 0.08
C ASP A 144 11.76 0.15 0.44
N ASN A 145 12.83 -0.66 0.51
CA ASN A 145 12.72 -2.08 0.84
C ASN A 145 12.01 -2.31 2.18
N ILE A 146 12.36 -1.51 3.19
CA ILE A 146 11.73 -1.54 4.52
C ILE A 146 10.21 -1.33 4.44
N TYR A 147 9.74 -0.37 3.64
CA TYR A 147 8.31 -0.18 3.43
C TYR A 147 7.65 -1.40 2.78
N ASN A 148 8.33 -2.09 1.86
CA ASN A 148 7.80 -3.30 1.24
C ASN A 148 7.68 -4.46 2.22
N LEU A 149 8.64 -4.62 3.13
CA LEU A 149 8.57 -5.60 4.22
C LEU A 149 7.39 -5.31 5.16
N ILE A 150 7.16 -4.04 5.50
CA ILE A 150 6.12 -3.62 6.45
C ILE A 150 4.70 -3.78 5.89
N LYS A 151 4.46 -3.38 4.62
CA LYS A 151 3.10 -3.17 4.12
C LYS A 151 2.28 -4.45 3.95
N TYR A 152 2.91 -5.62 3.90
CA TYR A 152 2.26 -6.92 3.72
C TYR A 152 2.48 -7.91 4.86
N ASP A 153 3.34 -7.59 5.83
CA ASP A 153 3.51 -8.44 7.01
C ASP A 153 2.32 -8.27 7.97
N LEU A 154 1.61 -9.37 8.25
CA LEU A 154 0.41 -9.36 9.08
C LEU A 154 0.67 -8.79 10.47
N LEU A 155 1.71 -9.28 11.16
CA LEU A 155 1.95 -8.94 12.56
C LEU A 155 2.40 -7.48 12.71
N ILE A 156 3.23 -6.97 11.80
CA ILE A 156 3.61 -5.56 11.75
C ILE A 156 2.37 -4.68 11.52
N ILE A 157 1.45 -5.10 10.66
CA ILE A 157 0.22 -4.36 10.36
C ILE A 157 -0.71 -4.33 11.58
N LEU A 158 -0.87 -5.44 12.30
CA LEU A 158 -1.64 -5.50 13.54
C LEU A 158 -1.02 -4.60 14.62
N TYR A 159 0.31 -4.57 14.73
CA TYR A 159 1.00 -3.64 15.63
C TYR A 159 0.78 -2.18 15.22
N GLY A 160 0.84 -1.86 13.93
CA GLY A 160 0.52 -0.53 13.42
C GLY A 160 -0.91 -0.09 13.73
N ASN A 161 -1.87 -1.02 13.69
CA ASN A 161 -3.27 -0.76 14.09
C ASN A 161 -3.37 -0.44 15.58
N TYR A 162 -2.73 -1.24 16.41
CA TYR A 162 -2.66 -1.02 17.85
C TYR A 162 -2.07 0.36 18.19
N LEU A 163 -0.94 0.73 17.56
CA LEU A 163 -0.36 2.06 17.73
C LEU A 163 -1.30 3.18 17.27
N CYS A 164 -2.04 2.99 16.18
CA CYS A 164 -3.03 3.96 15.70
C CYS A 164 -4.18 4.19 16.70
N GLN A 165 -4.56 3.16 17.46
CA GLN A 165 -5.62 3.21 18.47
C GLN A 165 -5.18 3.98 19.73
N ILE A 166 -3.94 3.75 20.18
CA ILE A 166 -3.36 4.42 21.34
C ILE A 166 -3.01 5.87 21.01
N HIS A 167 -2.32 6.10 19.90
CA HIS A 167 -1.84 7.41 19.51
C HIS A 167 -2.82 8.07 18.54
N ARG A 168 -3.90 8.62 19.10
CA ARG A 168 -5.01 9.18 18.32
C ARG A 168 -4.66 10.48 17.59
N LEU A 169 -3.82 11.32 18.19
CA LEU A 169 -3.44 12.63 17.65
C LEU A 169 -2.57 12.53 16.38
N GLN A 170 -2.75 13.47 15.44
CA GLN A 170 -2.07 13.43 14.14
C GLN A 170 -0.55 13.59 14.23
N HIS A 171 -0.04 14.43 15.13
CA HIS A 171 1.40 14.67 15.29
C HIS A 171 2.15 13.41 15.76
N LEU A 172 1.47 12.48 16.44
CA LEU A 172 2.04 11.21 16.86
C LEU A 172 2.24 10.22 15.70
N GLY A 173 1.76 10.55 14.50
CA GLY A 173 1.96 9.73 13.32
C GLY A 173 3.44 9.52 12.96
N ASP A 174 4.32 10.49 13.27
CA ASP A 174 5.76 10.33 13.08
C ASP A 174 6.34 9.25 13.98
N HIS A 175 5.93 9.23 15.25
CA HIS A 175 6.32 8.18 16.19
C HIS A 175 5.88 6.79 15.70
N ILE A 176 4.64 6.65 15.23
CA ILE A 176 4.15 5.38 14.67
C ILE A 176 5.00 4.94 13.48
N ARG A 177 5.30 5.85 12.54
CA ARG A 177 6.13 5.54 11.38
C ARG A 177 7.55 5.11 11.77
N GLN A 178 8.16 5.79 12.75
CA GLN A 178 9.49 5.44 13.25
C GLN A 178 9.51 4.04 13.86
N GLN A 179 8.51 3.71 14.69
CA GLN A 179 8.34 2.39 15.29
C GLN A 179 8.17 1.29 14.23
N LEU A 180 7.30 1.50 13.24
CA LEU A 180 7.14 0.55 12.14
C LEU A 180 8.42 0.36 11.33
N ARG A 181 9.18 1.44 11.06
CA ARG A 181 10.48 1.34 10.36
C ARG A 181 11.58 0.70 11.21
N LEU A 182 11.53 0.79 12.52
CA LEU A 182 12.45 0.04 13.39
C LEU A 182 12.18 -1.46 13.28
N ILE A 183 10.92 -1.88 13.37
CA ILE A 183 10.53 -3.29 13.23
C ILE A 183 10.81 -3.79 11.81
N GLY A 184 10.56 -2.98 10.77
CA GLY A 184 10.89 -3.35 9.40
C GLY A 184 12.39 -3.56 9.17
N ARG A 185 13.26 -2.74 9.80
CA ARG A 185 14.72 -2.94 9.78
C ARG A 185 15.13 -4.21 10.53
N TYR A 186 14.44 -4.51 11.62
CA TYR A 186 14.64 -5.75 12.35
C TYR A 186 14.24 -6.99 11.53
N LEU A 187 13.12 -6.95 10.82
CA LEU A 187 12.72 -8.01 9.89
C LEU A 187 13.72 -8.16 8.73
N GLU A 188 14.27 -7.06 8.22
CA GLU A 188 15.34 -7.10 7.22
C GLU A 188 16.60 -7.79 7.77
N ALA A 189 17.02 -7.46 9.01
CA ALA A 189 18.15 -8.10 9.67
C ALA A 189 17.91 -9.60 9.91
N LEU A 190 16.72 -9.99 10.38
CA LEU A 190 16.34 -11.40 10.54
C LEU A 190 16.48 -12.17 9.22
N LYS A 191 15.96 -11.61 8.13
CA LYS A 191 16.05 -12.21 6.79
C LYS A 191 17.47 -12.33 6.26
N SER A 192 18.36 -11.42 6.68
CA SER A 192 19.76 -11.47 6.28
C SER A 192 20.55 -12.58 6.99
N ILE A 193 20.11 -12.97 8.19
CA ILE A 193 20.75 -14.02 9.00
C ILE A 193 20.15 -15.40 8.65
N GLU A 194 18.82 -15.48 8.56
CA GLU A 194 18.09 -16.72 8.24
C GLU A 194 17.05 -16.48 7.14
N THR A 195 17.35 -17.02 5.97
CA THR A 195 16.54 -16.87 4.75
C THR A 195 15.16 -17.50 4.84
N LYS A 196 14.95 -18.48 5.74
CA LYS A 196 13.66 -19.14 5.96
C LYS A 196 12.62 -18.24 6.66
N ILE A 197 13.03 -17.12 7.25
CA ILE A 197 12.11 -16.21 7.93
C ILE A 197 11.44 -15.32 6.88
N GLU A 198 10.21 -15.63 6.51
CA GLU A 198 9.44 -14.81 5.55
C GLU A 198 8.62 -13.72 6.23
N GLU A 199 8.05 -14.02 7.39
CA GLU A 199 7.16 -13.15 8.15
C GLU A 199 7.64 -12.99 9.60
N LEU A 200 7.37 -11.83 10.20
CA LEU A 200 7.82 -11.53 11.56
C LEU A 200 7.23 -12.49 12.60
N GLN A 201 6.05 -13.05 12.35
CA GLN A 201 5.43 -14.00 13.28
C GLN A 201 6.26 -15.28 13.48
N MET A 202 7.07 -15.68 12.49
CA MET A 202 7.90 -16.88 12.58
C MET A 202 8.93 -16.77 13.72
N LEU A 203 9.35 -15.55 14.07
CA LEU A 203 10.30 -15.27 15.15
C LEU A 203 9.90 -15.87 16.49
N PHE A 204 8.60 -16.07 16.74
CA PHE A 204 8.10 -16.61 18.00
C PHE A 204 8.20 -18.14 18.09
N ASP A 205 8.73 -18.80 17.06
CA ASP A 205 9.19 -20.19 17.15
C ASP A 205 10.52 -20.24 17.94
N PRO A 206 10.62 -21.06 19.01
CA PRO A 206 11.83 -21.17 19.82
C PRO A 206 13.12 -21.42 19.03
N LYS A 207 13.05 -22.08 17.86
CA LYS A 207 14.22 -22.35 17.02
C LYS A 207 14.93 -21.10 16.50
N TYR A 208 14.24 -19.95 16.47
CA TYR A 208 14.80 -18.67 16.01
C TYR A 208 15.20 -17.75 17.15
N TYR A 209 15.24 -18.23 18.41
CA TYR A 209 15.58 -17.41 19.57
C TYR A 209 16.95 -16.73 19.43
N ASP A 210 18.01 -17.48 19.12
CA ASP A 210 19.36 -16.93 19.00
C ASP A 210 19.46 -15.97 17.81
N ILE A 211 18.80 -16.30 16.70
CA ILE A 211 18.69 -15.44 15.52
C ILE A 211 17.99 -14.12 15.87
N ALA A 212 16.99 -14.15 16.77
CA ALA A 212 16.31 -12.96 17.25
C ALA A 212 17.27 -12.00 17.95
N ILE A 213 18.15 -12.53 18.81
CA ILE A 213 19.16 -11.75 19.53
C ILE A 213 20.22 -11.21 18.58
N GLN A 214 20.73 -12.05 17.67
CA GLN A 214 21.69 -11.60 16.64
C GLN A 214 21.13 -10.47 15.79
N ALA A 215 19.86 -10.55 15.36
CA ALA A 215 19.22 -9.49 14.61
C ALA A 215 19.07 -8.19 15.42
N VAL A 216 18.86 -8.26 16.75
CA VAL A 216 18.85 -7.07 17.62
C VAL A 216 20.23 -6.43 17.62
N ASN A 217 21.28 -7.24 17.76
CA ASN A 217 22.67 -6.78 17.75
C ASN A 217 23.02 -6.08 16.45
N VAL A 218 22.59 -6.61 15.30
CA VAL A 218 22.77 -5.97 13.99
C VAL A 218 22.08 -4.60 13.93
N VAL A 219 20.82 -4.50 14.36
CA VAL A 219 20.06 -3.23 14.28
C VAL A 219 20.55 -2.18 15.30
N ALA A 220 21.02 -2.62 16.46
CA ALA A 220 21.56 -1.77 17.50
C ALA A 220 23.07 -1.48 17.34
N LYS A 221 23.71 -2.13 16.36
CA LYS A 221 25.15 -2.09 16.10
C LYS A 221 25.96 -2.40 17.36
N TYR A 222 25.79 -3.63 17.84
CA TYR A 222 26.59 -4.16 18.94
C TYR A 222 28.04 -4.35 18.50
N ASN A 223 28.98 -4.00 19.36
CA ASN A 223 30.40 -4.21 19.18
C ASN A 223 30.87 -5.23 20.24
N GLU A 224 31.35 -6.39 19.78
CA GLU A 224 31.81 -7.48 20.63
C GLU A 224 33.07 -7.13 21.43
N ASP A 225 34.00 -6.33 20.87
CA ASP A 225 35.26 -5.96 21.52
C ASP A 225 35.06 -5.03 22.72
N THR A 226 34.03 -4.18 22.66
CA THR A 226 33.71 -3.16 23.68
C THR A 226 32.49 -3.51 24.52
N GLU A 227 31.84 -4.65 24.21
CA GLU A 227 30.57 -5.10 24.78
C GLU A 227 29.47 -4.01 24.82
N SER A 228 29.46 -3.11 23.82
CA SER A 228 28.62 -1.92 23.83
C SER A 228 27.78 -1.78 22.57
N TYR A 229 26.64 -1.10 22.69
CA TYR A 229 25.78 -0.76 21.54
C TYR A 229 26.07 0.66 21.06
N GLU A 230 26.32 0.84 19.77
CA GLU A 230 26.41 2.19 19.17
C GLU A 230 25.04 2.90 19.22
N ILE A 231 23.94 2.13 19.11
CA ILE A 231 22.57 2.66 19.18
C ILE A 231 21.76 1.91 20.26
N PRO A 232 22.01 2.16 21.56
CA PRO A 232 21.36 1.46 22.67
C PRO A 232 19.84 1.58 22.66
N TYR A 233 19.33 2.73 22.20
CA TYR A 233 17.89 2.97 22.06
C TYR A 233 17.20 1.90 21.21
N ASN A 234 17.83 1.43 20.12
CA ASN A 234 17.23 0.42 19.25
C ASN A 234 17.06 -0.91 20.00
N ALA A 235 18.06 -1.35 20.77
CA ALA A 235 17.98 -2.59 21.54
C ALA A 235 16.83 -2.52 22.56
N THR A 236 16.78 -1.45 23.37
CA THR A 236 15.72 -1.25 24.37
C THR A 236 14.33 -1.12 23.76
N ALA A 237 14.22 -0.36 22.67
CA ALA A 237 12.95 -0.18 21.95
C ALA A 237 12.45 -1.49 21.34
N LEU A 238 13.34 -2.27 20.70
CA LEU A 238 13.00 -3.58 20.13
C LEU A 238 12.53 -4.54 21.21
N GLY A 239 13.21 -4.65 22.34
CA GLY A 239 12.76 -5.50 23.45
C GLY A 239 11.35 -5.14 23.94
N THR A 240 11.03 -3.85 24.01
CA THR A 240 9.69 -3.38 24.36
C THR A 240 8.66 -3.70 23.27
N CYS A 241 9.03 -3.54 22.00
CA CYS A 241 8.17 -3.83 20.85
C CYS A 241 7.86 -5.32 20.75
N LEU A 242 8.85 -6.19 20.90
CA LEU A 242 8.71 -7.64 20.80
C LEU A 242 7.72 -8.19 21.84
N LYS A 243 7.78 -7.68 23.09
CA LYS A 243 6.79 -8.02 24.13
C LYS A 243 5.36 -7.65 23.71
N LYS A 244 5.18 -6.48 23.08
CA LYS A 244 3.86 -6.05 22.58
C LYS A 244 3.42 -6.89 21.37
N LEU A 245 4.33 -7.16 20.44
CA LEU A 245 4.08 -8.01 19.26
C LEU A 245 3.64 -9.41 19.68
N CYS A 246 4.31 -10.01 20.67
CA CYS A 246 3.93 -11.32 21.24
C CYS A 246 2.49 -11.31 21.76
N LYS A 247 2.13 -10.31 22.57
CA LYS A 247 0.74 -10.17 23.07
C LYS A 247 -0.29 -10.00 21.96
N ILE A 248 0.05 -9.24 20.91
CA ILE A 248 -0.83 -9.06 19.74
C ILE A 248 -0.99 -10.38 18.98
N LEU A 249 0.09 -11.13 18.79
CA LEU A 249 0.05 -12.43 18.12
C LEU A 249 -0.81 -13.43 18.89
N ILE A 250 -0.63 -13.53 20.21
CA ILE A 250 -1.47 -14.38 21.08
C ILE A 250 -2.95 -14.02 20.91
N ASN A 251 -3.29 -12.73 20.98
CA ASN A 251 -4.67 -12.28 20.80
C ASN A 251 -5.23 -12.58 19.40
N GLU A 252 -4.41 -12.53 18.36
CA GLU A 252 -4.82 -12.88 17.00
C GLU A 252 -5.06 -14.39 16.86
N CYS A 253 -4.18 -15.22 17.43
CA CYS A 253 -4.36 -16.68 17.45
C CYS A 253 -5.65 -17.09 18.18
N ILE A 254 -5.96 -16.44 19.31
CA ILE A 254 -7.21 -16.70 20.06
C ILE A 254 -8.43 -16.36 19.19
N LYS A 255 -8.41 -15.23 18.46
CA LYS A 255 -9.52 -14.81 17.59
C LYS A 255 -9.74 -15.68 16.36
N GLN A 256 -8.72 -16.41 15.92
CA GLN A 256 -8.79 -17.28 14.74
C GLN A 256 -9.16 -18.72 15.10
N HIS A 257 -9.19 -19.06 16.39
CA HIS A 257 -9.54 -20.38 16.91
C HIS A 257 -11.05 -20.58 17.14
N GLU A 258 -11.88 -19.65 16.68
CA GLU A 258 -13.35 -19.75 16.57
C GLU A 258 -13.76 -20.01 15.13
#